data_AF-A0A7K2EBG2-F1
#
_entry.id   AF-A0A7K2EBG2-F1
#
_cell.length_a   1.000
_cell.length_b   1.000
_cell.length_c   1.000
_cell.angle_alpha   90.00
_cell.angle_beta   90.00
_cell.angle_gamma   90.00
#
_symmetry.space_group_name_H-M   'P 1'
#
loop_
_entity.id
_entity.type
_entity.pdbx_description
1 polymer ?
#
loop_
_entity_poly.entity_id
_entity_poly.type
_entity_poly.pdbx_seq_one_letter_code
_entity_poly.pdbx_strand_id
1 'polypeptide(L)'
;MLLWFAGLAVPAVAAVFASRGLDYRFVLAGAVVPSLALAVEGLWVMDALLFPIAAMTVVMLAGWGRRLVQRRWLGVPIGIFCHLVLDGAWLRTGTFWWPLGSGEVAGATLRPVWLLVVMELIGAAALWWWWRRFGLADPVRRRGFLRTGRLAVVPRPSRRR
;
A
#
# COMPACT_ATOMS: atom_id res chain seq x y z
N MET A 1 -8.48 9.03 4.29
CA MET A 1 -7.46 8.83 3.23
C MET A 1 -7.47 7.40 2.68
N LEU A 2 -8.57 6.65 2.83
CA LEU A 2 -8.58 5.22 2.55
C LEU A 2 -8.48 4.93 1.05
N LEU A 3 -9.27 5.61 0.22
CA LEU A 3 -9.27 5.39 -1.22
C LEU A 3 -7.99 5.95 -1.85
N TRP A 4 -7.43 7.02 -1.32
CA TRP A 4 -6.12 7.54 -1.75
C TRP A 4 -5.02 6.47 -1.62
N PHE A 5 -4.84 5.92 -0.42
CA PHE A 5 -3.81 4.90 -0.20
C PHE A 5 -4.12 3.60 -0.94
N ALA A 6 -5.36 3.12 -0.87
CA ALA A 6 -5.78 1.89 -1.55
C ALA A 6 -5.67 1.99 -3.08
N GLY A 7 -6.17 3.10 -3.62
CA GLY A 7 -6.31 3.36 -5.04
C GLY A 7 -4.99 3.68 -5.71
N LEU A 8 -3.97 4.20 -5.00
CA LEU A 8 -2.65 4.47 -5.58
C LEU A 8 -1.61 3.39 -5.26
N ALA A 9 -1.57 2.85 -4.04
CA ALA A 9 -0.54 1.88 -3.66
C ALA A 9 -0.63 0.59 -4.48
N VAL A 10 -1.85 0.05 -4.67
CA VAL A 10 -2.05 -1.20 -5.40
C VAL A 10 -1.64 -1.09 -6.88
N PRO A 11 -2.10 -0.10 -7.67
CA PRO A 11 -1.64 0.04 -9.05
C PRO A 11 -0.16 0.41 -9.16
N ALA A 12 0.39 1.23 -8.25
CA ALA A 12 1.82 1.54 -8.25
C ALA A 12 2.68 0.29 -8.08
N VAL A 13 2.35 -0.54 -7.09
CA VAL A 13 3.02 -1.84 -6.85
C VAL A 13 2.78 -2.78 -8.04
N ALA A 14 1.57 -2.84 -8.57
CA ALA A 14 1.27 -3.70 -9.73
C ALA A 14 2.06 -3.28 -10.99
N ALA A 15 2.29 -1.99 -11.19
CA ALA A 15 3.08 -1.46 -12.29
C ALA A 15 4.57 -1.78 -12.15
N VAL A 16 5.11 -1.67 -10.93
CA VAL A 16 6.54 -1.95 -10.65
C VAL A 16 6.85 -3.44 -10.66
N PHE A 17 6.04 -4.26 -10.00
CA PHE A 17 6.37 -5.68 -9.77
C PHE A 17 5.87 -6.62 -10.86
N ALA A 18 4.99 -6.16 -11.75
CA ALA A 18 4.54 -6.78 -13.01
C ALA A 18 4.08 -8.27 -13.01
N SER A 19 4.27 -9.10 -11.97
CA SER A 19 3.90 -10.53 -12.02
C SER A 19 3.80 -11.30 -10.67
N ARG A 20 2.70 -12.08 -10.61
CA ARG A 20 2.41 -13.44 -10.09
C ARG A 20 2.77 -13.92 -8.67
N GLY A 21 3.67 -13.29 -7.94
CA GLY A 21 4.07 -13.78 -6.61
C GLY A 21 3.35 -13.13 -5.43
N LEU A 22 2.95 -11.89 -5.61
CA LEU A 22 2.60 -10.98 -4.53
C LEU A 22 1.09 -10.95 -4.31
N ASP A 23 0.68 -11.04 -3.05
CA ASP A 23 -0.73 -10.98 -2.65
C ASP A 23 -1.10 -9.51 -2.39
N TYR A 24 -1.80 -8.90 -3.35
CA TYR A 24 -2.13 -7.48 -3.33
C TYR A 24 -3.04 -7.09 -2.15
N ARG A 25 -3.69 -8.06 -1.50
CA ARG A 25 -4.48 -7.81 -0.30
C ARG A 25 -3.60 -7.40 0.88
N PHE A 26 -2.40 -7.98 0.99
CA PHE A 26 -1.44 -7.60 2.03
C PHE A 26 -0.80 -6.24 1.75
N VAL A 27 -0.61 -5.88 0.48
CA VAL A 27 -0.21 -4.51 0.09
C VAL A 27 -1.28 -3.51 0.48
N LEU A 28 -2.52 -3.81 0.15
CA LEU A 28 -3.66 -2.96 0.51
C LEU A 28 -3.75 -2.80 2.04
N ALA A 29 -3.66 -3.90 2.78
CA ALA A 29 -3.65 -3.87 4.24
C ALA A 29 -2.48 -3.02 4.76
N GLY A 30 -1.25 -3.24 4.28
CA GLY A 30 -0.08 -2.47 4.69
C GLY A 30 -0.17 -0.99 4.35
N ALA A 31 -0.79 -0.61 3.24
CA ALA A 31 -0.95 0.79 2.84
C ALA A 31 -2.03 1.53 3.65
N VAL A 32 -3.05 0.80 4.11
CA VAL A 32 -4.20 1.36 4.84
C VAL A 32 -3.99 1.33 6.34
N VAL A 33 -3.35 0.30 6.88
CA VAL A 33 -3.15 0.10 8.33
C VAL A 33 -2.53 1.33 9.02
N PRO A 34 -1.48 1.98 8.49
CA PRO A 34 -0.95 3.20 9.09
C PRO A 34 -1.94 4.37 9.09
N SER A 35 -2.88 4.44 8.14
CA SER A 35 -3.90 5.50 8.19
C SER A 35 -4.91 5.33 9.33
N LEU A 36 -5.06 4.12 9.89
CA LEU A 36 -5.84 3.88 11.11
C LEU A 36 -5.10 4.34 12.37
N ALA A 37 -3.78 4.51 12.28
CA ALA A 37 -2.96 5.06 13.36
C ALA A 37 -3.41 6.46 13.80
N LEU A 38 -3.98 7.24 12.87
CA LEU A 38 -4.51 8.56 13.13
C LEU A 38 -5.66 8.57 14.15
N ALA A 39 -6.33 7.44 14.36
CA ALA A 39 -7.42 7.31 15.33
C ALA A 39 -6.95 6.89 16.73
N VAL A 40 -5.68 6.53 16.90
CA VAL A 40 -5.13 6.05 18.18
C VAL A 40 -3.91 6.89 18.55
N GLU A 41 -4.02 7.66 19.62
CA GLU A 41 -2.90 8.40 20.17
C GLU A 41 -1.71 7.47 20.45
N GLY A 42 -0.52 7.81 19.93
CA GLY A 42 0.72 7.05 20.16
C GLY A 42 1.22 6.20 18.98
N LEU A 43 0.47 6.04 17.89
CA LEU A 43 0.91 5.28 16.71
C LEU A 43 1.72 6.10 15.68
N TRP A 44 2.27 7.26 16.08
CA TRP A 44 3.13 8.11 15.23
C TRP A 44 4.39 7.40 14.73
N VAL A 45 4.83 6.33 15.42
CA VAL A 45 5.96 5.49 15.00
C VAL A 45 5.70 4.81 13.64
N MET A 46 4.44 4.65 13.24
CA MET A 46 4.10 4.07 11.93
C MET A 46 4.52 4.98 10.76
N ASP A 47 4.75 6.27 11.01
CA ASP A 47 5.28 7.24 10.04
C ASP A 47 6.82 7.28 10.00
N ALA A 48 7.50 6.56 10.91
CA ALA A 48 8.95 6.46 10.91
C ALA A 48 9.41 5.47 9.84
N LEU A 49 10.49 5.80 9.11
CA LEU A 49 11.09 4.92 8.11
C LEU A 49 11.54 3.58 8.71
N LEU A 50 11.93 3.59 9.99
CA LEU A 50 12.35 2.38 10.70
C LEU A 50 11.22 1.36 10.81
N PHE A 51 9.95 1.78 10.88
CA PHE A 51 8.82 0.87 11.06
C PHE A 51 8.64 -0.12 9.90
N PRO A 52 8.52 0.30 8.62
CA PRO A 52 8.47 -0.64 7.50
C PRO A 52 9.77 -1.44 7.32
N ILE A 53 10.93 -0.89 7.68
CA ILE A 53 12.20 -1.64 7.67
C ILE A 53 12.14 -2.78 8.69
N ALA A 54 11.73 -2.50 9.92
CA ALA A 54 11.57 -3.49 10.98
C ALA A 54 10.52 -4.54 10.59
N ALA A 55 9.37 -4.12 10.05
CA ALA A 55 8.34 -5.04 9.55
C ALA A 55 8.88 -5.94 8.43
N MET A 56 9.69 -5.38 7.51
CA MET A 56 10.37 -6.15 6.47
C MET A 56 11.31 -7.19 7.07
N THR A 57 12.14 -6.80 8.03
CA THR A 57 13.06 -7.69 8.73
C THR A 57 12.31 -8.83 9.45
N VAL A 58 11.22 -8.52 10.15
CA VAL A 58 10.37 -9.52 10.81
C VAL A 58 9.80 -10.50 9.79
N VAL A 59 9.28 -10.02 8.66
CA VAL A 59 8.77 -10.88 7.58
C VAL A 59 9.87 -11.78 7.00
N MET A 60 11.08 -11.26 6.82
CA MET A 60 12.23 -12.04 6.35
C MET A 60 12.61 -13.15 7.34
N LEU A 61 12.70 -12.83 8.63
CA LEU A 61 13.08 -13.76 9.69
C LEU A 61 12.00 -14.82 9.94
N ALA A 62 10.73 -14.41 10.05
CA ALA A 62 9.61 -15.33 10.24
C ALA A 62 9.36 -16.22 9.01
N GLY A 63 9.69 -15.71 7.82
CA GLY A 63 9.60 -16.42 6.56
C GLY A 63 10.82 -17.28 6.22
N TRP A 64 11.84 -17.36 7.10
CA TRP A 64 13.08 -18.07 6.82
C TRP A 64 12.80 -19.53 6.43
N GLY A 65 13.31 -19.94 5.26
CA GLY A 65 13.12 -21.29 4.73
C GLY A 65 11.74 -21.54 4.10
N ARG A 66 10.80 -20.60 4.21
CA ARG A 66 9.43 -20.67 3.68
C ARG A 66 9.20 -19.61 2.61
N ARG A 67 9.86 -19.76 1.46
CA ARG A 67 9.85 -18.81 0.32
C ARG A 67 8.45 -18.34 -0.09
N LEU A 68 7.44 -19.22 -0.03
CA LEU A 68 6.07 -18.88 -0.42
C LEU A 68 5.36 -17.98 0.62
N VAL A 69 5.61 -18.21 1.91
CA VAL A 69 5.09 -17.38 3.02
C VAL A 69 5.74 -16.01 2.94
N GLN A 70 7.06 -15.97 2.84
CA GLN A 70 7.83 -14.74 2.70
C GLN A 70 7.30 -13.86 1.57
N ARG A 71 7.10 -14.42 0.36
CA ARG A 71 6.54 -13.70 -0.79
C ARG A 71 5.14 -13.13 -0.56
N ARG A 72 4.30 -13.83 0.20
CA ARG A 72 2.95 -13.38 0.52
C ARG A 72 2.96 -12.22 1.51
N TRP A 73 3.74 -12.37 2.59
CA TRP A 73 3.84 -11.38 3.67
C TRP A 73 4.65 -10.14 3.29
N LEU A 74 5.54 -10.24 2.31
CA LEU A 74 6.27 -9.10 1.72
C LEU A 74 5.35 -7.97 1.24
N GLY A 75 4.09 -8.29 0.89
CA GLY A 75 3.11 -7.26 0.54
C GLY A 75 2.88 -6.24 1.65
N VAL A 76 2.91 -6.65 2.92
CA VAL A 76 2.66 -5.75 4.07
C VAL A 76 3.69 -4.63 4.17
N PRO A 77 5.00 -4.89 4.33
CA PRO A 77 5.99 -3.83 4.43
C PRO A 77 6.06 -2.98 3.15
N ILE A 78 5.86 -3.58 1.97
CA ILE A 78 5.76 -2.83 0.72
C ILE A 78 4.59 -1.84 0.75
N GLY A 79 3.42 -2.27 1.23
CA GLY A 79 2.26 -1.39 1.42
C GLY A 79 2.55 -0.23 2.38
N ILE A 80 3.23 -0.50 3.50
CA ILE A 80 3.61 0.52 4.49
C ILE A 80 4.62 1.52 3.88
N PHE A 81 5.59 1.06 3.09
CA PHE A 81 6.47 1.98 2.35
C PHE A 81 5.68 2.88 1.39
N CYS A 82 4.71 2.33 0.66
CA CYS A 82 3.84 3.14 -0.18
C CYS A 82 3.04 4.15 0.64
N HIS A 83 2.57 3.79 1.83
CA HIS A 83 1.91 4.73 2.74
C HIS A 83 2.81 5.91 3.07
N LEU A 84 4.05 5.68 3.52
CA LEU A 84 5.00 6.75 3.88
C LEU A 84 5.23 7.73 2.73
N VAL A 85 5.37 7.21 1.51
CA VAL A 85 5.58 8.02 0.30
C VAL A 85 4.32 8.86 0.01
N LEU A 86 3.14 8.23 0.03
CA LEU A 86 1.87 8.87 -0.30
C LEU A 86 1.37 9.84 0.76
N ASP A 87 1.69 9.60 2.04
CA ASP A 87 1.41 10.51 3.14
C ASP A 87 2.41 11.68 3.15
N GLY A 88 3.55 11.55 2.47
CA GLY A 88 4.59 12.55 2.52
C GLY A 88 5.25 12.60 3.90
N ALA A 89 5.38 11.45 4.58
CA ALA A 89 6.03 11.36 5.88
C ALA A 89 7.46 11.92 5.87
N TRP A 90 8.13 11.83 4.72
CA TRP A 90 9.46 12.40 4.47
C TRP A 90 9.54 13.94 4.59
N LEU A 91 8.40 14.65 4.53
CA LEU A 91 8.33 16.09 4.81
C LEU A 91 8.48 16.40 6.31
N ARG A 92 8.20 15.42 7.18
CA ARG A 92 8.34 15.51 8.65
C ARG A 92 9.63 14.78 9.07
N THR A 93 10.77 15.39 8.77
CA THR A 93 12.10 14.76 8.91
C THR A 93 12.39 14.23 10.32
N GLY A 94 11.93 14.92 11.37
CA GLY A 94 12.06 14.47 12.76
C GLY A 94 11.41 13.10 13.01
N THR A 95 10.12 12.97 12.65
CA THR A 95 9.38 11.70 12.76
C THR A 95 9.89 10.64 11.79
N PHE A 96 10.17 11.02 10.53
CA PHE A 96 10.59 10.09 9.49
C PHE A 96 11.91 9.38 9.81
N TRP A 97 12.90 10.12 10.35
CA TRP A 97 14.21 9.58 10.72
C TRP A 97 14.28 9.05 12.14
N TRP A 98 13.18 9.07 12.90
CA TRP A 98 13.19 8.57 14.27
C TRP A 98 13.67 7.10 14.33
N PRO A 99 14.58 6.73 15.26
CA PRO A 99 15.12 7.51 16.38
C PRO A 99 16.42 8.28 16.07
N LEU A 100 16.92 8.24 14.83
CA LEU A 100 18.19 8.87 14.43
C LEU A 100 18.06 10.37 14.10
N GLY A 101 16.83 10.87 13.91
CA GLY A 101 16.55 12.29 13.64
C GLY A 101 16.65 13.17 14.88
N SER A 102 16.15 14.42 14.78
CA SER A 102 16.18 15.43 15.86
C SER A 102 15.42 15.04 17.15
N GLY A 103 14.76 13.89 17.19
CA GLY A 103 13.90 13.47 18.31
C GLY A 103 12.57 14.21 18.40
N GLU A 104 12.42 15.34 17.68
CA GLU A 104 11.17 16.08 17.56
C GLU A 104 10.14 15.29 16.75
N VAL A 105 9.16 14.73 17.45
CA VAL A 105 8.01 14.09 16.83
C VAL A 105 7.04 15.17 16.40
N ALA A 106 6.93 15.38 15.09
CA ALA A 106 5.92 16.29 14.56
C ALA A 106 4.52 15.73 14.88
N GLY A 107 3.69 16.55 15.54
CA GLY A 107 2.28 16.23 15.76
C GLY A 107 1.54 16.03 14.43
N ALA A 108 0.39 15.34 14.50
CA ALA A 108 -0.44 15.09 13.33
C ALA A 108 -0.79 16.42 12.63
N THR A 109 -0.27 16.61 11.42
CA THR A 109 -0.54 17.82 10.65
C THR A 109 -1.93 17.71 10.04
N LEU A 110 -2.89 18.43 10.58
CA LEU A 110 -4.25 18.44 10.05
C LEU A 110 -4.26 19.11 8.68
N ARG A 111 -4.52 18.31 7.64
CA ARG A 111 -4.70 18.81 6.27
C ARG A 111 -6.07 19.48 6.14
N PRO A 112 -6.21 20.53 5.32
CA PRO A 112 -7.51 21.14 5.09
C PRO A 112 -8.46 20.14 4.41
N VAL A 113 -9.74 20.20 4.79
CA VAL A 113 -10.77 19.22 4.37
C VAL A 113 -10.87 19.10 2.85
N TRP A 114 -10.78 20.21 2.11
CA TRP A 114 -10.85 20.19 0.65
C TRP A 114 -9.72 19.34 0.03
N LEU A 115 -8.52 19.38 0.60
CA LEU A 115 -7.37 18.61 0.11
C LEU A 115 -7.62 17.12 0.37
N LEU A 116 -8.18 16.77 1.53
CA LEU A 116 -8.57 15.41 1.84
C LEU A 116 -9.61 14.89 0.81
N VAL A 117 -10.61 15.70 0.46
CA VAL A 117 -11.61 15.33 -0.55
C VAL A 117 -10.95 15.11 -1.92
N VAL A 118 -10.07 16.01 -2.35
CA VAL A 118 -9.35 15.87 -3.64
C VAL A 118 -8.52 14.59 -3.67
N MET A 119 -7.79 14.28 -2.60
CA MET A 119 -7.02 13.05 -2.48
C MET A 119 -7.92 11.81 -2.54
N GLU A 120 -9.04 11.78 -1.83
CA GLU A 120 -9.98 10.66 -1.93
C GLU A 120 -10.55 10.49 -3.35
N LEU A 121 -10.86 11.59 -4.04
CA LEU A 121 -11.34 11.55 -5.42
C LEU A 121 -10.29 10.98 -6.39
N ILE A 122 -9.03 11.37 -6.24
CA ILE A 122 -7.94 10.80 -7.04
C ILE A 122 -7.79 9.31 -6.75
N GLY A 123 -7.87 8.91 -5.47
CA GLY A 123 -7.87 7.52 -5.05
C GLY A 123 -9.01 6.71 -5.68
N ALA A 124 -10.23 7.26 -5.65
CA ALA A 124 -11.40 6.65 -6.26
C ALA A 124 -11.25 6.52 -7.79
N ALA A 125 -10.73 7.55 -8.47
CA ALA A 125 -10.48 7.53 -9.91
C ALA A 125 -9.43 6.47 -10.28
N ALA A 126 -8.34 6.37 -9.51
CA ALA A 126 -7.31 5.35 -9.70
C ALA A 126 -7.85 3.94 -9.48
N LEU A 127 -8.65 3.74 -8.42
CA LEU A 127 -9.32 2.47 -8.15
C LEU A 127 -10.26 2.07 -9.29
N TRP A 128 -11.06 3.02 -9.79
CA TRP A 128 -11.97 2.81 -10.91
C TRP A 128 -11.22 2.45 -12.20
N TRP A 129 -10.17 3.20 -12.52
CA TRP A 129 -9.32 2.93 -13.69
C TRP A 129 -8.72 1.52 -13.62
N TRP A 130 -8.18 1.15 -12.46
CA TRP A 130 -7.59 -0.15 -12.23
C TRP A 130 -8.63 -1.28 -12.27
N TRP A 131 -9.81 -1.06 -11.71
CA TRP A 131 -10.94 -1.98 -11.77
C TRP A 131 -11.31 -2.32 -13.22
N ARG A 132 -11.36 -1.31 -14.10
CA ARG A 132 -11.58 -1.50 -15.53
C ARG A 132 -10.40 -2.20 -16.20
N ARG A 133 -9.17 -1.84 -15.86
CA ARG A 133 -7.93 -2.38 -16.49
C ARG A 133 -7.74 -3.89 -16.26
N PHE A 134 -8.14 -4.39 -15.09
CA PHE A 134 -8.04 -5.81 -14.71
C PHE A 134 -9.33 -6.60 -14.93
N GLY A 135 -10.40 -5.94 -15.39
CA GLY A 135 -11.67 -6.60 -15.69
C GLY A 135 -12.36 -7.19 -14.45
N LEU A 136 -12.24 -6.52 -13.30
CA LEU A 136 -12.84 -6.99 -12.04
C LEU A 136 -14.38 -6.90 -12.02
N ALA A 137 -14.99 -6.33 -13.06
CA ALA A 137 -16.43 -6.43 -13.32
C ALA A 137 -16.86 -7.88 -13.60
N ASP A 138 -15.95 -8.74 -14.09
CA ASP A 138 -16.20 -10.16 -14.27
C ASP A 138 -16.22 -10.88 -12.90
N PRO A 139 -17.35 -11.49 -12.48
CA PRO A 139 -17.48 -12.12 -11.18
C PRO A 139 -16.53 -13.31 -10.97
N VAL A 140 -16.08 -13.97 -12.04
CA VAL A 140 -15.09 -15.07 -11.96
C VAL A 140 -13.73 -14.51 -11.58
N ARG A 141 -13.30 -13.42 -12.22
CA ARG A 141 -12.03 -12.75 -11.94
C ARG A 141 -12.03 -12.11 -10.57
N ARG A 142 -13.15 -11.50 -10.17
CA ARG A 142 -13.33 -10.94 -8.82
C ARG A 142 -13.19 -12.02 -7.75
N ARG A 143 -13.84 -13.18 -7.92
CA ARG A 143 -13.70 -14.32 -6.99
C ARG A 143 -12.27 -14.86 -6.98
N GLY A 144 -11.62 -14.94 -8.14
CA GLY A 144 -10.21 -15.32 -8.27
C GLY A 144 -9.29 -14.40 -7.47
N PHE A 145 -9.44 -13.08 -7.61
CA PHE A 145 -8.72 -12.08 -6.84
C PHE A 145 -8.99 -12.19 -5.34
N LEU A 146 -10.26 -12.31 -4.93
CA LEU A 146 -10.63 -12.40 -3.52
C LEU A 146 -10.10 -13.67 -2.84
N ARG A 147 -10.01 -14.80 -3.55
CA ARG A 147 -9.42 -16.04 -3.01
C ARG A 147 -7.89 -15.99 -3.01
N THR A 148 -7.29 -15.65 -4.14
CA THR A 148 -5.85 -15.84 -4.38
C THR A 148 -5.00 -14.60 -4.09
N GLY A 149 -5.63 -13.42 -4.03
CA GLY A 149 -4.94 -12.13 -3.92
C GLY A 149 -4.17 -11.73 -5.17
N ARG A 150 -4.33 -12.46 -6.29
CA ARG A 150 -3.59 -12.26 -7.54
C ARG A 150 -4.47 -11.65 -8.61
N LEU A 151 -3.86 -10.82 -9.44
CA LEU A 151 -4.50 -10.22 -10.60
C LEU A 151 -4.17 -11.04 -11.84
N ALA A 152 -5.21 -11.53 -12.51
CA ALA A 152 -5.06 -12.10 -13.84
C ALA A 152 -4.96 -10.95 -14.84
N VAL A 153 -3.83 -10.83 -15.54
CA VAL A 153 -3.68 -9.86 -16.64
C VAL A 153 -4.60 -10.30 -17.77
N VAL A 154 -5.52 -9.42 -18.20
CA VAL A 154 -6.35 -9.64 -19.38
C VAL A 154 -5.44 -9.72 -20.61
N PRO A 155 -5.43 -10.82 -21.39
CA PRO A 155 -4.77 -10.83 -22.69
C PRO A 155 -5.43 -9.74 -23.55
N ARG A 156 -4.65 -8.78 -24.06
CA ARG A 156 -5.18 -7.83 -25.04
C ARG A 156 -5.68 -8.65 -26.24
N PRO A 157 -6.89 -8.40 -26.76
CA PRO A 157 -7.32 -9.06 -28.00
C PRO A 157 -6.25 -8.77 -29.04
N SER A 158 -5.72 -9.82 -29.66
CA SER A 158 -4.81 -9.66 -30.79
C SER A 158 -5.56 -8.84 -31.84
N ARG A 159 -5.07 -7.64 -32.14
CA ARG A 159 -5.46 -6.95 -33.37
C ARG A 159 -4.99 -7.86 -34.50
N ARG A 160 -5.87 -8.74 -34.98
CA ARG A 160 -5.70 -9.40 -36.26
C ARG A 160 -5.66 -8.28 -37.29
N ARG A 161 -4.48 -8.06 -37.86
CA ARG A 161 -4.31 -7.31 -39.11
C ARG A 161 -4.73 -8.22 -40.27
#